data_AF-A0A1S8ZYT7-F1
#
_entry.id   AF-A0A1S8ZYT7-F1
#
_cell.length_a   1.000
_cell.length_b   1.000
_cell.length_c   1.000
_cell.angle_alpha   90.00
_cell.angle_beta   90.00
_cell.angle_gamma   90.00
#
_symmetry.space_group_name_H-M   'P 1'
#
loop_
_entity.id
_entity.type
_entity.pdbx_description
1 polymer ?
#
loop_
_entity_poly.entity_id
_entity_poly.type
_entity_poly.pdbx_seq_one_letter_code
_entity_poly.pdbx_strand_id
1 'polypeptide(L)'
;MKTYEVLFVAILLNFSFSCFGQSKDNASAITAIENATVRSDNSSKENLVIVGYYVEETINMTFGKRITKYEVSKLNMVNTYDLGPNNTRVVTPIYRKSKVKRFDVALQSKTVADSSAVKIDPVIVDVVAPTEAPKYVTIDVVDTYSKVLDKGYKSIEMLTKVADRAYFDGDLAKAAKYYEELFILKTDLDAMYYYRYAESLKGINQMGKANEAMLLFESKNIGNNVVKHNKLVRN
;
A
#
# COMPACT_ATOMS: atom_id res chain seq x y z
N MET A 1 -45.83 19.18 -47.41
CA MET A 1 -45.10 17.89 -47.52
C MET A 1 -43.70 18.19 -48.05
N LYS A 2 -42.65 17.90 -47.28
CA LYS A 2 -41.25 17.94 -47.72
C LYS A 2 -40.66 16.57 -47.44
N THR A 3 -40.15 15.92 -48.47
CA THR A 3 -39.47 14.61 -48.41
C THR A 3 -37.99 14.83 -48.14
N TYR A 4 -37.41 14.04 -47.23
CA TYR A 4 -35.97 14.00 -46.96
C TYR A 4 -35.49 12.59 -47.32
N GLU A 5 -34.54 12.49 -48.24
CA GLU A 5 -33.85 11.22 -48.54
C GLU A 5 -32.74 10.97 -47.50
N VAL A 6 -32.63 9.72 -47.04
CA VAL A 6 -31.62 9.26 -46.09
C VAL A 6 -30.63 8.38 -46.86
N LEU A 7 -29.39 8.85 -47.02
CA LEU A 7 -28.28 8.06 -47.54
C LEU A 7 -27.64 7.27 -46.39
N PHE A 8 -27.70 5.94 -46.47
CA PHE A 8 -27.12 5.00 -45.51
C PHE A 8 -25.72 4.60 -45.98
N VAL A 9 -24.67 5.01 -45.26
CA VAL A 9 -23.27 4.62 -45.54
C VAL A 9 -22.90 3.43 -44.64
N ALA A 10 -22.65 2.27 -45.25
CA ALA A 10 -22.20 1.06 -44.57
C ALA A 10 -20.66 1.06 -44.46
N ILE A 11 -20.12 0.97 -43.24
CA ILE A 11 -18.69 0.84 -42.97
C ILE A 11 -18.38 -0.65 -42.72
N LEU A 12 -17.60 -1.27 -43.62
CA LEU A 12 -17.07 -2.62 -43.46
C LEU A 12 -15.73 -2.57 -42.71
N LEU A 13 -15.73 -3.00 -41.45
CA LEU A 13 -14.52 -3.20 -40.63
C LEU A 13 -13.92 -4.58 -40.92
N ASN A 14 -12.76 -4.62 -41.58
CA ASN A 14 -11.93 -5.82 -41.69
C ASN A 14 -10.95 -5.86 -40.50
N PHE A 15 -11.19 -6.76 -39.55
CA PHE A 15 -10.24 -7.10 -38.48
C PHE A 15 -9.46 -8.36 -38.87
N SER A 16 -8.16 -8.23 -39.09
CA SER A 16 -7.25 -9.36 -39.25
C SER A 16 -6.80 -9.85 -37.87
N PHE A 17 -7.31 -10.99 -37.43
CA PHE A 17 -6.77 -11.70 -36.26
C PHE A 17 -5.47 -12.41 -36.64
N SER A 18 -4.35 -11.94 -36.11
CA SER A 18 -3.08 -12.68 -36.14
C SER A 18 -3.10 -13.75 -35.04
N CYS A 19 -3.38 -15.01 -35.42
CA CYS A 19 -3.26 -16.16 -34.52
C CYS A 19 -1.80 -16.38 -34.10
N PHE A 20 -1.54 -16.39 -32.79
CA PHE A 20 -0.27 -16.80 -32.18
C PHE A 20 -0.30 -18.34 -32.04
N GLY A 21 0.45 -19.05 -32.87
CA GLY A 21 0.61 -20.51 -32.80
C GLY A 21 1.60 -20.92 -31.71
N GLN A 22 1.21 -21.89 -30.87
CA GLN A 22 2.16 -22.61 -30.00
C GLN A 22 2.76 -23.78 -30.80
N SER A 23 4.08 -23.77 -30.99
CA SER A 23 4.83 -24.97 -31.37
C SER A 23 5.34 -25.66 -30.11
N LYS A 24 5.08 -26.96 -30.00
CA LYS A 24 5.70 -27.87 -29.02
C LYS A 24 6.85 -28.59 -29.74
N ASP A 25 8.04 -28.55 -29.15
CA ASP A 25 9.06 -29.57 -29.38
C ASP A 25 9.64 -30.03 -28.03
N ASN A 26 9.64 -31.33 -27.84
CA ASN A 26 10.28 -32.02 -26.72
C ASN A 26 11.74 -32.30 -27.10
N ALA A 27 12.69 -32.01 -26.20
CA ALA A 27 13.98 -32.73 -26.16
C ALA A 27 14.59 -32.67 -24.76
N SER A 28 14.96 -33.86 -24.27
CA SER A 28 15.67 -34.12 -23.02
C SER A 28 17.19 -34.12 -23.26
N ALA A 29 17.95 -33.56 -22.32
CA ALA A 29 19.08 -34.20 -21.62
C ALA A 29 20.30 -33.27 -21.36
N ILE A 30 20.51 -33.00 -20.07
CA ILE A 30 21.77 -33.05 -19.28
C ILE A 30 23.01 -32.33 -19.85
N THR A 31 23.52 -31.33 -19.11
CA THR A 31 24.97 -31.19 -18.84
C THR A 31 25.25 -30.23 -17.67
N ALA A 32 25.98 -30.78 -16.69
CA ALA A 32 26.94 -30.17 -15.76
C ALA A 32 26.57 -28.88 -14.97
N ILE A 33 26.41 -29.10 -13.68
CA ILE A 33 26.48 -28.13 -12.59
C ILE A 33 27.91 -27.58 -12.51
N GLU A 34 28.06 -26.31 -12.84
CA GLU A 34 29.11 -25.45 -12.28
C GLU A 34 28.57 -24.02 -12.28
N ASN A 35 29.16 -23.13 -11.49
CA ASN A 35 28.89 -21.67 -11.40
C ASN A 35 28.22 -21.21 -10.10
N ALA A 36 28.82 -21.58 -8.96
CA ALA A 36 28.82 -20.71 -7.79
C ALA A 36 30.25 -20.23 -7.53
N THR A 37 30.62 -19.08 -8.11
CA THR A 37 31.91 -18.42 -7.86
C THR A 37 31.79 -17.52 -6.63
N VAL A 38 32.35 -17.98 -5.50
CA VAL A 38 32.50 -17.16 -4.28
C VAL A 38 33.70 -16.24 -4.48
N ARG A 39 33.47 -14.93 -4.58
CA ARG A 39 34.54 -13.93 -4.65
C ARG A 39 34.93 -13.50 -3.24
N SER A 40 36.09 -13.97 -2.79
CA SER A 40 36.68 -13.63 -1.48
C SER A 40 37.73 -12.54 -1.66
N ASP A 41 37.43 -11.31 -1.26
CA ASP A 41 38.42 -10.24 -1.20
C ASP A 41 39.19 -10.36 0.13
N ASN A 42 40.45 -10.78 0.04
CA ASN A 42 41.40 -10.84 1.16
C ASN A 42 41.77 -9.40 1.57
N SER A 43 41.09 -8.90 2.59
CA SER A 43 41.45 -7.69 3.33
C SER A 43 41.37 -8.03 4.81
N SER A 44 42.42 -7.70 5.56
CA SER A 44 42.61 -7.97 6.99
C SER A 44 41.43 -7.45 7.83
N LYS A 45 40.52 -8.35 8.19
CA LYS A 45 39.29 -8.06 8.96
C LYS A 45 39.40 -8.63 10.37
N GLU A 46 40.30 -8.06 11.16
CA GLU A 46 40.34 -8.33 12.59
C GLU A 46 39.13 -7.65 13.25
N ASN A 47 38.16 -8.44 13.74
CA ASN A 47 36.95 -8.04 14.50
C ASN A 47 35.66 -7.69 13.72
N LEU A 48 35.45 -8.18 12.50
CA LEU A 48 34.14 -8.07 11.83
C LEU A 48 33.44 -9.43 11.72
N VAL A 49 32.14 -9.45 12.06
CA VAL A 49 31.28 -10.63 11.97
C VAL A 49 30.40 -10.51 10.72
N ILE A 50 30.19 -11.62 10.02
CA ILE A 50 29.27 -11.68 8.88
C ILE A 50 27.84 -11.60 9.41
N VAL A 51 27.11 -10.57 9.01
CA VAL A 51 25.71 -10.33 9.44
C VAL A 51 24.70 -10.83 8.42
N GLY A 52 25.10 -10.91 7.15
CA GLY A 52 24.25 -11.38 6.06
C GLY A 52 25.00 -11.38 4.74
N TYR A 53 24.28 -11.57 3.65
CA TYR A 53 24.81 -11.65 2.29
C TYR A 53 23.90 -10.88 1.34
N TYR A 54 24.51 -10.10 0.45
CA TYR A 54 23.82 -9.58 -0.73
C TYR A 54 23.95 -10.58 -1.87
N VAL A 55 22.81 -10.95 -2.46
CA VAL A 55 22.76 -11.84 -3.61
C VAL A 55 22.32 -11.06 -4.82
N GLU A 56 23.08 -11.16 -5.90
CA GLU A 56 22.74 -10.64 -7.22
C GLU A 56 22.62 -11.80 -8.21
N GLU A 57 21.41 -12.04 -8.72
CA GLU A 57 21.14 -13.02 -9.76
C GLU A 57 21.03 -12.30 -11.10
N THR A 58 21.92 -12.63 -12.03
CA THR A 58 21.95 -12.05 -13.38
C THR A 58 21.52 -13.11 -14.39
N ILE A 59 20.42 -12.84 -15.07
CA ILE A 59 19.88 -13.66 -16.15
C ILE A 59 20.12 -12.94 -17.47
N ASN A 60 20.99 -13.51 -18.30
CA ASN A 60 21.28 -13.05 -19.64
C ASN A 60 20.14 -13.46 -20.58
N MET A 61 19.63 -12.49 -21.33
CA MET A 61 18.54 -12.68 -22.30
C MET A 61 19.05 -12.46 -23.72
N THR A 62 18.26 -12.82 -24.73
CA THR A 62 18.57 -12.54 -26.15
C THR A 62 18.79 -11.05 -26.42
N PHE A 63 18.11 -10.19 -25.66
CA PHE A 63 18.32 -8.75 -25.67
C PHE A 63 18.43 -8.22 -24.23
N GLY A 64 19.66 -7.94 -23.81
CA GLY A 64 19.96 -7.37 -22.50
C GLY A 64 20.04 -8.40 -21.36
N LYS A 65 19.93 -7.92 -20.13
CA LYS A 65 20.05 -8.72 -18.90
C LYS A 65 19.02 -8.30 -17.87
N ARG A 66 18.53 -9.26 -17.09
CA ARG A 66 17.71 -9.02 -15.89
C ARG A 66 18.57 -9.27 -14.65
N ILE A 67 18.54 -8.33 -13.71
CA ILE A 67 19.29 -8.42 -12.44
C ILE A 67 18.31 -8.36 -11.28
N THR A 68 18.29 -9.41 -10.45
CA THR A 68 17.48 -9.50 -9.22
C THR A 68 18.41 -9.40 -8.02
N LYS A 69 18.11 -8.51 -7.07
CA LYS A 69 18.93 -8.29 -5.86
C LYS A 69 18.12 -8.54 -4.59
N TYR A 70 18.69 -9.28 -3.65
CA TYR A 70 18.06 -9.55 -2.36
C TYR A 70 19.09 -9.72 -1.23
N GLU A 71 18.67 -9.48 0.00
CA GLU A 71 19.49 -9.64 1.22
C GLU A 71 19.08 -10.91 1.96
N VAL A 72 20.08 -11.67 2.43
CA VAL A 72 19.88 -12.95 3.10
C VAL A 72 20.69 -12.99 4.40
N SER A 73 20.07 -13.41 5.50
CA SER A 73 20.73 -13.48 6.81
C SER A 73 21.73 -14.64 6.93
N LYS A 74 21.44 -15.80 6.31
CA LYS A 74 22.30 -16.99 6.33
C LYS A 74 22.54 -17.51 4.92
N LEU A 75 23.74 -18.03 4.65
CA LEU A 75 24.09 -18.53 3.31
C LEU A 75 23.16 -19.64 2.82
N ASN A 76 22.66 -20.50 3.72
CA ASN A 76 21.75 -21.60 3.38
C ASN A 76 20.37 -21.16 2.90
N MET A 77 20.02 -19.87 3.05
CA MET A 77 18.77 -19.31 2.55
C MET A 77 18.94 -18.71 1.14
N VAL A 78 20.15 -18.73 0.57
CA VAL A 78 20.36 -18.37 -0.83
C VAL A 78 19.79 -19.48 -1.69
N ASN A 79 18.92 -19.10 -2.63
CA ASN A 79 18.32 -20.05 -3.55
C ASN A 79 19.40 -20.76 -4.38
N THR A 80 19.33 -22.09 -4.48
CA THR A 80 20.32 -22.91 -5.20
C THR A 80 19.76 -23.55 -6.47
N TYR A 81 18.60 -23.09 -6.96
CA TYR A 81 18.08 -23.56 -8.23
C TYR A 81 19.03 -23.19 -9.37
N ASP A 82 19.03 -24.06 -10.39
CA ASP A 82 19.77 -23.84 -11.62
C ASP A 82 19.21 -22.62 -12.36
N LEU A 83 20.08 -21.63 -12.59
CA LEU A 83 19.72 -20.43 -13.32
C LEU A 83 19.71 -20.66 -14.84
N GLY A 84 20.21 -21.78 -15.33
CA GLY A 84 20.35 -22.07 -16.74
C GLY A 84 21.66 -21.53 -17.33
N PRO A 85 21.95 -21.88 -18.60
CA PRO A 85 23.21 -21.57 -19.25
C PRO A 85 23.44 -20.07 -19.37
N ASN A 86 24.70 -19.64 -19.22
CA ASN A 86 25.14 -18.25 -19.26
C ASN A 86 24.56 -17.33 -18.17
N ASN A 87 23.89 -17.84 -17.14
CA ASN A 87 23.38 -17.04 -16.02
C ASN A 87 24.30 -17.15 -14.80
N THR A 88 24.30 -16.15 -13.91
CA THR A 88 25.25 -16.10 -12.78
C THR A 88 24.60 -15.60 -11.51
N ARG A 89 24.97 -16.21 -10.39
CA ARG A 89 24.63 -15.77 -9.02
C ARG A 89 25.89 -15.33 -8.30
N VAL A 90 25.92 -14.08 -7.85
CA VAL A 90 27.04 -13.53 -7.06
C VAL A 90 26.55 -13.28 -5.64
N VAL A 91 27.26 -13.85 -4.65
CA VAL A 91 26.93 -13.72 -3.23
C VAL A 91 28.05 -12.94 -2.53
N THR A 92 27.73 -11.77 -2.01
CA THR A 92 28.67 -10.85 -1.36
C THR A 92 28.40 -10.78 0.14
N PRO A 93 29.33 -11.20 1.01
CA PRO A 93 29.15 -11.14 2.46
C PRO A 93 29.13 -9.70 3.00
N ILE A 94 28.19 -9.43 3.90
CA ILE A 94 28.02 -8.15 4.61
C ILE A 94 28.69 -8.27 5.98
N TYR A 95 29.71 -7.45 6.20
CA TYR A 95 30.46 -7.42 7.46
C TYR A 95 29.98 -6.28 8.34
N ARG A 96 29.76 -6.52 9.64
CA ARG A 96 29.54 -5.48 10.64
C ARG A 96 30.40 -5.71 11.88
N LYS A 97 30.66 -4.65 12.64
CA LYS A 97 31.35 -4.75 13.93
C LYS A 97 30.52 -5.57 14.90
N SER A 98 31.13 -6.54 15.58
CA SER A 98 30.47 -7.34 16.60
C SER A 98 29.94 -6.45 17.72
N LYS A 99 28.62 -6.39 17.91
CA LYS A 99 28.01 -5.77 19.09
C LYS A 99 28.00 -6.82 20.20
N VAL A 100 29.07 -6.89 20.97
CA VAL A 100 29.15 -7.74 22.16
C VAL A 100 28.10 -7.25 23.17
N LYS A 101 26.93 -7.91 23.23
CA LYS A 101 26.06 -7.81 24.41
C LYS A 101 26.79 -8.56 25.52
N ARG A 102 27.51 -7.81 26.36
CA ARG A 102 27.98 -8.31 27.65
C ARG A 102 26.74 -8.55 28.51
N PHE A 103 26.41 -9.82 28.71
CA PHE A 103 25.59 -10.22 29.85
C PHE A 103 26.56 -10.33 31.02
N ASP A 104 26.48 -9.39 31.97
CA ASP A 104 27.24 -9.48 33.21
C ASP A 104 26.65 -10.62 34.05
N VAL A 105 27.20 -11.83 33.88
CA VAL A 105 27.02 -12.90 34.86
C VAL A 105 27.96 -12.59 36.01
N ALA A 106 27.40 -11.92 37.01
CA ALA A 106 28.07 -11.70 38.28
C ALA A 106 28.07 -12.99 39.13
N LEU A 107 29.24 -13.27 39.69
CA LEU A 107 29.50 -13.92 40.98
C LEU A 107 29.58 -15.46 41.07
N GLN A 108 30.85 -15.88 41.16
CA GLN A 108 31.46 -16.56 42.32
C GLN A 108 31.28 -18.07 42.54
N SER A 109 32.46 -18.64 42.76
CA SER A 109 32.81 -19.94 43.31
C SER A 109 32.00 -20.38 44.54
N LYS A 110 31.54 -21.64 44.56
CA LYS A 110 31.89 -22.64 45.58
C LYS A 110 31.42 -24.04 45.18
N THR A 111 32.13 -25.01 45.72
CA THR A 111 32.07 -26.46 45.60
C THR A 111 30.73 -27.15 45.94
N VAL A 112 30.43 -28.21 45.19
CA VAL A 112 29.77 -29.51 45.52
C VAL A 112 28.67 -29.55 46.60
N ALA A 113 27.43 -29.93 46.22
CA ALA A 113 26.73 -31.15 46.64
C ALA A 113 25.22 -31.13 46.29
N ASP A 114 24.78 -32.26 45.73
CA ASP A 114 23.46 -32.91 45.78
C ASP A 114 22.13 -32.23 45.40
N SER A 115 21.36 -33.08 44.72
CA SER A 115 19.99 -32.94 44.21
C SER A 115 18.97 -32.57 45.29
N SER A 116 17.99 -31.73 44.96
CA SER A 116 16.56 -31.98 45.21
C SER A 116 15.67 -30.88 44.63
N ALA A 117 14.52 -31.32 44.13
CA ALA A 117 13.53 -30.60 43.34
C ALA A 117 12.89 -29.38 44.02
N VAL A 118 12.68 -28.31 43.25
CA VAL A 118 11.64 -27.31 43.50
C VAL A 118 10.96 -26.96 42.17
N LYS A 119 9.64 -27.14 42.13
CA LYS A 119 8.77 -26.69 41.04
C LYS A 119 8.85 -25.17 40.93
N ILE A 120 9.13 -24.67 39.74
CA ILE A 120 9.14 -23.25 39.41
C ILE A 120 8.02 -23.05 38.41
N ASP A 121 6.96 -22.35 38.81
CA ASP A 121 5.89 -21.96 37.89
C ASP A 121 6.48 -20.99 36.84
N PRO A 122 6.16 -21.15 35.55
CA PRO A 122 6.80 -20.35 34.50
C PRO A 122 6.29 -18.92 34.58
N VAL A 123 7.15 -18.02 35.04
CA VAL A 123 6.95 -16.57 34.87
C VAL A 123 7.06 -16.28 33.38
N ILE A 124 5.93 -15.94 32.76
CA ILE A 124 5.87 -15.42 31.40
C ILE A 124 6.54 -14.05 31.42
N VAL A 125 7.81 -13.99 31.03
CA VAL A 125 8.49 -12.74 30.74
C VAL A 125 8.16 -12.40 29.30
N ASP A 126 7.28 -11.41 29.10
CA ASP A 126 7.05 -10.85 27.77
C ASP A 126 8.37 -10.26 27.26
N VAL A 127 9.00 -10.99 26.33
CA VAL A 127 10.18 -10.53 25.60
C VAL A 127 9.74 -9.40 24.68
N VAL A 128 9.75 -8.16 25.17
CA VAL A 128 9.55 -6.98 24.34
C VAL A 128 10.76 -6.86 23.41
N ALA A 129 10.58 -7.27 22.15
CA ALA A 129 11.56 -7.10 21.09
C ALA A 129 11.88 -5.60 20.92
N PRO A 130 13.15 -5.21 20.71
CA PRO A 130 13.52 -3.82 20.50
C PRO A 130 12.89 -3.33 19.18
N THR A 131 11.85 -2.51 19.29
CA THR A 131 11.19 -1.87 18.15
C THR A 131 12.16 -0.87 17.53
N GLU A 132 12.69 -1.17 16.34
CA GLU A 132 13.47 -0.19 15.58
C GLU A 132 12.62 1.04 15.30
N ALA A 133 13.17 2.24 15.53
CA ALA A 133 12.45 3.49 15.29
C ALA A 133 12.09 3.61 13.79
N PRO A 134 10.84 3.99 13.46
CA PRO A 134 10.42 4.10 12.06
C PRO A 134 11.26 5.16 11.33
N LYS A 135 11.77 4.82 10.14
CA LYS A 135 12.55 5.72 9.26
C LYS A 135 11.68 6.72 8.47
N TYR A 136 10.41 6.86 8.84
CA TYR A 136 9.44 7.70 8.14
C TYR A 136 8.72 8.60 9.14
N VAL A 137 8.34 9.79 8.66
CA VAL A 137 7.48 10.71 9.38
C VAL A 137 6.09 10.61 8.76
N THR A 138 5.11 10.22 9.56
CA THR A 138 3.71 10.25 9.14
C THR A 138 3.18 11.67 9.30
N ILE A 139 2.73 12.26 8.21
CA ILE A 139 2.15 13.61 8.20
C ILE A 139 0.64 13.47 8.04
N ASP A 140 -0.11 14.09 8.95
CA ASP A 140 -1.55 14.25 8.77
C ASP A 140 -1.82 15.44 7.84
N VAL A 141 -2.16 15.09 6.59
CA VAL A 141 -2.47 16.06 5.54
C VAL A 141 -3.75 16.83 5.87
N VAL A 142 -4.74 16.19 6.50
CA VAL A 142 -6.04 16.82 6.80
C VAL A 142 -5.86 17.86 7.88
N ASP A 143 -5.12 17.54 8.95
CA ASP A 143 -4.81 18.52 10.01
C ASP A 143 -4.03 19.73 9.45
N THR A 144 -3.06 19.46 8.57
CA THR A 144 -2.32 20.52 7.87
C THR A 144 -3.26 21.40 7.05
N TYR A 145 -4.21 20.81 6.32
CA TYR A 145 -5.19 21.55 5.52
C TYR A 145 -6.16 22.35 6.39
N SER A 146 -6.64 21.80 7.51
CA SER A 146 -7.49 22.52 8.46
C SER A 146 -6.80 23.80 8.92
N LYS A 147 -5.52 23.73 9.31
CA LYS A 147 -4.73 24.88 9.75
C LYS A 147 -4.56 25.95 8.67
N VAL A 148 -4.46 25.55 7.41
CA VAL A 148 -4.31 26.49 6.28
C VAL A 148 -5.67 27.13 5.93
N LEU A 149 -6.76 26.37 5.99
CA LEU A 149 -8.12 26.88 5.83
C LEU A 149 -8.47 27.89 6.94
N ASP A 150 -8.05 27.62 8.18
CA ASP A 150 -8.27 28.51 9.32
C ASP A 150 -7.49 29.84 9.18
N LYS A 151 -6.39 29.84 8.42
CA LYS A 151 -5.66 31.06 8.01
C LYS A 151 -6.34 31.84 6.87
N GLY A 152 -7.43 31.31 6.31
CA GLY A 152 -8.20 31.95 5.24
C GLY A 152 -7.79 31.56 3.83
N TYR A 153 -6.81 30.67 3.66
CA TYR A 153 -6.43 30.16 2.33
C TYR A 153 -7.35 29.02 1.93
N LYS A 154 -8.36 29.34 1.12
CA LYS A 154 -9.39 28.38 0.71
C LYS A 154 -9.13 27.86 -0.69
N SER A 155 -9.16 26.54 -0.84
CA SER A 155 -9.22 25.86 -2.12
C SER A 155 -10.27 24.78 -2.08
N ILE A 156 -10.87 24.48 -3.24
CA ILE A 156 -11.93 23.48 -3.38
C ILE A 156 -11.43 22.12 -2.87
N GLU A 157 -10.23 21.71 -3.27
CA GLU A 157 -9.66 20.42 -2.87
C GLU A 157 -9.44 20.31 -1.36
N MET A 158 -8.92 21.36 -0.72
CA MET A 158 -8.67 21.36 0.72
C MET A 158 -9.98 21.29 1.51
N LEU A 159 -10.97 22.08 1.10
CA LEU A 159 -12.30 22.06 1.72
C LEU A 159 -12.96 20.68 1.57
N THR A 160 -12.90 20.07 0.37
CA THR A 160 -13.44 18.73 0.14
C THR A 160 -12.76 17.69 1.03
N LYS A 161 -11.41 17.66 1.07
CA LYS A 161 -10.67 16.67 1.87
C LYS A 161 -10.93 16.83 3.37
N VAL A 162 -10.97 18.07 3.87
CA VAL A 162 -11.22 18.33 5.29
C VAL A 162 -12.66 18.02 5.66
N ALA A 163 -13.64 18.41 4.83
CA ALA A 163 -15.05 18.11 5.08
C ALA A 163 -15.35 16.61 5.03
N ASP A 164 -14.84 15.90 4.02
CA ASP A 164 -15.00 14.45 3.89
C ASP A 164 -14.37 13.72 5.09
N ARG A 165 -13.15 14.11 5.48
CA ARG A 165 -12.52 13.50 6.66
C ARG A 165 -13.34 13.72 7.92
N ALA A 166 -13.78 14.95 8.17
CA ALA A 166 -14.62 15.28 9.32
C ALA A 166 -15.94 14.50 9.32
N TYR A 167 -16.58 14.33 8.16
CA TYR A 167 -17.79 13.52 7.99
C TYR A 167 -17.54 12.06 8.37
N PHE A 168 -16.47 11.44 7.85
CA PHE A 168 -16.14 10.04 8.15
C PHE A 168 -15.68 9.82 9.59
N ASP A 169 -15.08 10.83 10.22
CA ASP A 169 -14.70 10.80 11.63
C ASP A 169 -15.89 11.07 12.58
N GLY A 170 -17.05 11.46 12.03
CA GLY A 170 -18.28 11.72 12.79
C GLY A 170 -18.38 13.13 13.38
N ASP A 171 -17.42 14.03 13.07
CA ASP A 171 -17.51 15.44 13.42
C ASP A 171 -18.40 16.19 12.42
N LEU A 172 -19.70 15.99 12.57
CA LEU A 172 -20.73 16.54 11.69
C LEU A 172 -20.79 18.07 11.74
N ALA A 173 -20.39 18.69 12.86
CA ALA A 173 -20.33 20.14 12.98
C ALA A 173 -19.22 20.73 12.11
N LYS A 174 -18.02 20.14 12.18
CA LYS A 174 -16.89 20.55 11.33
C LYS A 174 -17.16 20.25 9.86
N ALA A 175 -17.76 19.09 9.56
CA ALA A 175 -18.15 18.73 8.20
C ALA A 175 -19.14 19.75 7.60
N ALA A 176 -20.22 20.06 8.32
CA ALA A 176 -21.23 21.02 7.87
C ALA A 176 -20.61 22.40 7.56
N LYS A 177 -19.71 22.89 8.43
CA LYS A 177 -19.02 24.18 8.23
C LYS A 177 -18.23 24.20 6.91
N TYR A 178 -17.36 23.21 6.69
CA TYR A 178 -16.51 23.22 5.49
C TYR A 178 -17.28 22.87 4.21
N TYR A 179 -18.33 22.06 4.29
CA TYR A 179 -19.23 21.85 3.15
C TYR A 179 -19.99 23.14 2.78
N GLU A 180 -20.46 23.91 3.75
CA GLU A 180 -21.08 25.22 3.49
C GLU A 180 -20.11 26.15 2.74
N GLU A 181 -18.85 26.21 3.19
CA GLU A 181 -17.80 26.97 2.49
C GLU A 181 -17.49 26.42 1.09
N LEU A 182 -17.54 25.10 0.90
CA LEU A 182 -17.33 24.44 -0.39
C LEU A 182 -18.43 24.82 -1.39
N PHE A 183 -19.70 24.83 -0.98
CA PHE A 183 -20.82 25.19 -1.84
C PHE A 183 -20.84 26.66 -2.24
N ILE A 184 -20.28 27.55 -1.41
CA ILE A 184 -20.09 28.96 -1.77
C ILE A 184 -19.12 29.11 -2.94
N LEU A 185 -18.06 28.29 -2.99
CA LEU A 185 -17.03 28.36 -4.05
C LEU A 185 -17.41 27.60 -5.32
N LYS A 186 -18.11 26.47 -5.19
CA LYS A 186 -18.47 25.62 -6.31
C LYS A 186 -19.90 25.09 -6.17
N THR A 187 -20.72 25.41 -7.16
CA THR A 187 -22.13 24.95 -7.23
C THR A 187 -22.28 23.64 -8.02
N ASP A 188 -21.32 23.32 -8.89
CA ASP A 188 -21.31 22.07 -9.66
C ASP A 188 -20.50 20.96 -8.98
N LEU A 189 -21.07 20.43 -7.90
CA LEU A 189 -20.55 19.28 -7.15
C LEU A 189 -21.39 18.04 -7.43
N ASP A 190 -20.77 16.87 -7.22
CA ASP A 190 -21.45 15.59 -7.29
C ASP A 190 -22.61 15.51 -6.28
N ALA A 191 -23.64 14.72 -6.61
CA ALA A 191 -24.83 14.57 -5.78
C ALA A 191 -24.47 14.08 -4.36
N MET A 192 -23.47 13.21 -4.21
CA MET A 192 -23.09 12.68 -2.88
C MET A 192 -22.64 13.76 -1.90
N TYR A 193 -22.07 14.88 -2.36
CA TYR A 193 -21.70 15.98 -1.48
C TYR A 193 -22.92 16.67 -0.87
N TYR A 194 -24.02 16.80 -1.62
CA TYR A 194 -25.28 17.35 -1.11
C TYR A 194 -25.89 16.42 -0.06
N TYR A 195 -25.82 15.11 -0.28
CA TYR A 195 -26.27 14.12 0.69
C TYR A 195 -25.45 14.18 1.99
N ARG A 196 -24.12 14.14 1.92
CA ARG A 196 -23.24 14.22 3.10
C ARG A 196 -23.44 15.52 3.87
N TYR A 197 -23.63 16.63 3.16
CA TYR A 197 -23.93 17.91 3.78
C TYR A 197 -25.28 17.91 4.49
N ALA A 198 -26.34 17.40 3.87
CA ALA A 198 -27.65 17.28 4.48
C ALA A 198 -27.61 16.39 5.75
N GLU A 199 -26.89 15.28 5.71
CA GLU A 199 -26.69 14.39 6.86
C GLU A 199 -25.90 15.08 7.99
N SER A 200 -24.85 15.82 7.64
CA SER A 200 -24.08 16.62 8.58
C SER A 200 -24.94 17.70 9.27
N LEU A 201 -25.76 18.42 8.48
CA LEU A 201 -26.69 19.42 8.97
C LEU A 201 -27.77 18.84 9.90
N LYS A 202 -28.25 17.63 9.59
CA LYS A 202 -29.18 16.89 10.45
C LYS A 202 -28.54 16.55 11.79
N GLY A 203 -27.26 16.15 11.78
CA GLY A 203 -26.47 15.88 12.98
C GLY A 203 -26.32 17.08 13.92
N ILE A 204 -26.29 18.30 13.38
CA ILE A 204 -26.25 19.54 14.15
C ILE A 204 -27.63 20.18 14.40
N ASN A 205 -28.72 19.45 14.15
CA ASN A 205 -30.11 19.90 14.31
C ASN A 205 -30.52 21.09 13.42
N GLN A 206 -29.81 21.36 12.32
CA GLN A 206 -30.18 22.39 11.33
C GLN A 206 -31.14 21.81 10.27
N MET A 207 -32.32 21.39 10.71
CA MET A 207 -33.28 20.64 9.90
C MET A 207 -33.77 21.39 8.65
N GLY A 208 -33.91 22.71 8.71
CA GLY A 208 -34.33 23.53 7.56
C GLY A 208 -33.34 23.42 6.40
N LYS A 209 -32.08 23.78 6.64
CA LYS A 209 -31.00 23.67 5.66
C LYS A 209 -30.78 22.21 5.21
N ALA A 210 -30.92 21.25 6.13
CA ALA A 210 -30.75 19.83 5.81
C ALA A 210 -31.79 19.36 4.77
N ASN A 211 -33.05 19.76 4.93
CA ASN A 211 -34.10 19.42 3.99
C ASN A 211 -33.88 20.07 2.62
N GLU A 212 -33.44 21.33 2.58
CA GLU A 212 -33.08 22.02 1.33
C GLU A 212 -31.94 21.31 0.59
N ALA A 213 -30.86 20.96 1.30
CA ALA A 213 -29.75 20.22 0.74
C ALA A 213 -30.18 18.83 0.24
N MET A 214 -31.09 18.15 0.93
CA MET A 214 -31.64 16.87 0.50
C MET A 214 -32.50 16.98 -0.76
N LEU A 215 -33.31 18.03 -0.90
CA LEU A 215 -34.06 18.29 -2.13
C LEU A 215 -33.13 18.55 -3.32
N LEU A 216 -32.02 19.27 -3.10
CA LEU A 216 -30.98 19.47 -4.12
C LEU A 216 -30.32 18.14 -4.51
N PHE A 217 -30.01 17.28 -3.54
CA PHE A 217 -29.52 15.93 -3.80
C PHE A 217 -30.50 15.13 -4.66
N GLU A 218 -31.78 15.07 -4.30
CA GLU A 218 -32.81 14.39 -5.07
C GLU A 218 -32.89 14.95 -6.50
N SER A 219 -32.88 16.28 -6.65
CA SER A 219 -32.95 16.93 -7.97
C SER A 219 -31.80 16.52 -8.90
N LYS A 220 -30.58 16.40 -8.36
CA LYS A 220 -29.39 15.97 -9.11
C LYS A 220 -29.38 14.47 -9.35
N ASN A 221 -29.93 13.68 -8.42
CA ASN A 221 -29.97 12.23 -8.53
C ASN A 221 -31.10 11.71 -9.45
N ILE A 222 -32.12 12.52 -9.78
CA ILE A 222 -33.22 12.15 -10.71
C ILE A 222 -32.74 11.81 -12.13
N GLY A 223 -31.51 12.18 -12.50
CA GLY A 223 -30.83 11.68 -13.71
C GLY A 223 -30.57 10.16 -13.69
N ASN A 224 -30.52 9.53 -12.51
CA ASN A 224 -30.47 8.08 -12.29
C ASN A 224 -31.86 7.57 -11.89
N ASN A 225 -32.59 7.06 -12.89
CA ASN A 225 -34.02 6.81 -12.90
C ASN A 225 -34.46 5.64 -11.99
N VAL A 226 -34.59 5.84 -10.68
CA VAL A 226 -35.14 4.81 -9.75
C VAL A 226 -36.31 5.31 -8.90
N VAL A 227 -36.49 6.63 -8.68
CA VAL A 227 -37.45 7.13 -7.67
C VAL A 227 -38.78 7.64 -8.24
N LYS A 228 -38.96 7.68 -9.58
CA LYS A 228 -40.21 8.19 -10.18
C LYS A 228 -41.46 7.34 -9.86
N HIS A 229 -41.31 6.13 -9.32
CA HIS A 229 -42.45 5.26 -9.03
C HIS A 229 -43.05 5.37 -7.62
N ASN A 230 -42.42 6.09 -6.66
CA ASN A 230 -42.86 6.03 -5.25
C ASN A 230 -43.55 7.28 -4.70
N LYS A 231 -43.70 8.35 -5.50
CA LYS A 231 -44.39 9.58 -5.08
C LYS A 231 -45.87 9.67 -5.49
N LEU A 232 -46.38 8.70 -6.25
CA LEU A 232 -47.79 8.61 -6.64
C LEU A 232 -48.66 7.77 -5.67
N VAL A 233 -48.07 7.20 -4.60
CA VAL A 233 -48.79 6.26 -3.69
C VAL A 233 -49.05 6.86 -2.30
N ARG A 234 -48.58 8.08 -2.01
CA ARG A 234 -48.92 8.76 -0.74
C ARG A 234 -49.61 10.09 -1.05
N ASN A 235 -50.90 9.97 -1.34
CA ASN A 235 -51.88 11.00 -1.00
C ASN A 235 -51.89 11.19 0.53
#